data_AF-A0A960YCS5-F1
#
_entry.id   AF-A0A960YCS5-F1
#
_cell.length_a   1.000
_cell.length_b   1.000
_cell.length_c   1.000
_cell.angle_alpha   90.00
_cell.angle_beta   90.00
_cell.angle_gamma   90.00
#
_symmetry.space_group_name_H-M   'P 1'
#
loop_
_entity.id
_entity.type
_entity.pdbx_description
1 polymer ?
#
loop_
_entity_poly.entity_id
_entity_poly.type
_entity_poly.pdbx_seq_one_letter_code
_entity_poly.pdbx_strand_id
1 'polypeptide(L)'
;MKTDKKTPNPYGKLGGPKHREKVIEVAGEIKQKGFTVIFEKMVRLFGIKRRFVDIAGLDETEKVVELHQIGKQNKNGQPVKRERVILDELEKATGIKPNFHAYNEIENKDEK
;
A
#
# COMPACT_ATOMS: atom_id res chain seq x y z
N MET A 1 27.44 28.98 2.55
CA MET A 1 26.64 28.01 3.33
C MET A 1 25.46 27.59 2.46
N LYS A 2 25.41 26.33 2.01
CA LYS A 2 24.31 25.82 1.20
C LYS A 2 23.15 25.51 2.14
N THR A 3 21.99 26.11 1.89
CA THR A 3 20.77 25.85 2.64
C THR A 3 20.31 24.42 2.34
N ASP A 4 20.32 23.56 3.36
CA ASP A 4 19.74 22.22 3.32
C ASP A 4 18.26 22.32 2.92
N LYS A 5 17.97 22.11 1.63
CA LYS A 5 16.62 21.90 1.15
C LYS A 5 16.11 20.64 1.86
N LYS A 6 15.24 20.81 2.87
CA LYS A 6 14.45 19.72 3.45
C LYS A 6 13.70 19.02 2.32
N THR A 7 14.27 17.93 1.80
CA THR A 7 13.59 17.06 0.86
C THR A 7 12.32 16.57 1.58
N PRO A 8 11.11 16.85 1.06
CA PRO A 8 9.84 16.63 1.80
C PRO A 8 9.62 15.19 2.27
N ASN A 9 10.35 14.23 1.67
CA ASN A 9 10.51 12.88 2.18
C ASN A 9 11.94 12.38 1.83
N PRO A 10 12.84 12.15 2.81
CA PRO A 10 14.20 11.67 2.53
C PRO A 10 14.25 10.31 1.82
N TYR A 11 13.14 9.56 1.81
CA TYR A 11 13.06 8.23 1.20
C TYR A 11 12.33 8.19 -0.15
N GLY A 12 11.91 9.33 -0.69
CA GLY A 12 11.29 9.42 -2.02
C GLY A 12 9.95 8.69 -2.16
N LYS A 13 9.61 8.27 -3.38
CA LYS A 13 8.33 7.62 -3.74
C LYS A 13 8.10 6.27 -3.02
N LEU A 14 9.19 5.57 -2.69
CA LEU A 14 9.18 4.21 -2.12
C LEU A 14 8.79 4.12 -0.64
N GLY A 15 8.50 5.25 0.01
CA GLY A 15 8.19 5.29 1.44
C GLY A 15 9.40 5.04 2.34
N GLY A 16 9.21 5.24 3.65
CA GLY A 16 10.25 5.08 4.67
C GLY A 16 10.59 3.61 4.98
N PRO A 17 11.60 3.34 5.82
CA PRO A 17 12.07 1.99 6.13
C PRO A 17 10.95 1.02 6.57
N LYS A 18 10.10 1.42 7.53
CA LYS A 18 8.96 0.61 8.00
C LYS A 18 7.96 0.27 6.87
N HIS A 19 7.75 1.20 5.94
CA HIS A 19 6.89 0.95 4.77
C HIS A 19 7.51 -0.11 3.85
N ARG A 20 8.80 0.02 3.56
CA ARG A 20 9.52 -0.92 2.69
C ARG A 20 9.61 -2.32 3.29
N GLU A 21 9.82 -2.42 4.59
CA GLU A 21 9.83 -3.69 5.31
C GLU A 21 8.48 -4.41 5.17
N LYS A 22 7.37 -3.70 5.41
CA LYS A 22 6.02 -4.27 5.24
C LYS A 22 5.73 -4.67 3.80
N VAL A 23 6.23 -3.88 2.83
CA VAL A 23 6.12 -4.22 1.40
C VAL A 23 6.84 -5.54 1.09
N ILE A 24 8.06 -5.74 1.63
CA ILE A 24 8.83 -6.97 1.43
C ILE A 24 8.14 -8.16 2.10
N GLU A 25 7.63 -7.99 3.31
CA GLU A 25 6.88 -9.01 4.05
C GLU A 25 5.68 -9.51 3.24
N VAL A 26 4.80 -8.59 2.81
CA VAL A 26 3.59 -8.91 2.04
C VAL A 26 3.95 -9.50 0.67
N ALA A 27 4.99 -9.01 0.01
CA ALA A 27 5.47 -9.60 -1.23
C ALA A 27 5.95 -11.05 -1.02
N GLY A 28 6.58 -11.35 0.12
CA GLY A 28 6.97 -12.70 0.51
C GLY A 28 5.75 -13.62 0.64
N GLU A 29 4.69 -13.16 1.30
CA GLU A 29 3.44 -13.92 1.45
C GLU A 29 2.79 -14.24 0.10
N ILE A 30 2.70 -13.25 -0.80
CA ILE A 30 2.11 -13.44 -2.13
C ILE A 30 2.92 -14.43 -2.96
N LYS A 31 4.26 -14.36 -2.90
CA LYS A 31 5.13 -15.34 -3.57
C LYS A 31 4.96 -16.75 -3.00
N GLN A 32 4.79 -16.89 -1.69
CA GLN A 32 4.55 -18.19 -1.05
C GLN A 32 3.24 -18.82 -1.48
N LYS A 33 2.23 -18.01 -1.83
CA LYS A 33 0.98 -18.48 -2.45
C LYS A 33 1.14 -18.93 -3.91
N GLY A 34 2.31 -18.75 -4.52
CA GLY A 34 2.56 -19.08 -5.93
C GLY A 34 2.21 -17.97 -6.91
N PHE A 35 1.89 -16.76 -6.43
CA PHE A 35 1.56 -15.63 -7.30
C PHE A 35 2.79 -14.82 -7.68
N THR A 36 2.74 -14.21 -8.86
CA THR A 36 3.74 -13.25 -9.32
C THR A 36 3.49 -11.90 -8.66
N VAL A 37 4.53 -11.29 -8.09
CA VAL A 37 4.43 -10.01 -7.40
C VAL A 37 4.87 -8.87 -8.29
N ILE A 38 3.99 -7.88 -8.48
CA ILE A 38 4.33 -6.60 -9.11
C ILE A 38 4.19 -5.47 -8.09
N PHE A 39 5.23 -4.64 -8.00
CA PHE A 39 5.24 -3.44 -7.17
C PHE A 39 4.74 -2.21 -7.92
N GLU A 40 4.15 -1.25 -7.21
CA GLU A 40 3.68 0.04 -7.74
C GLU A 40 2.79 -0.09 -8.99
N LYS A 41 1.89 -1.08 -9.02
CA LYS A 41 1.03 -1.32 -10.19
C LYS A 41 0.07 -0.15 -10.36
N MET A 42 0.07 0.45 -11.55
CA MET A 42 -0.88 1.48 -11.91
C MET A 42 -2.24 0.86 -12.24
N VAL A 43 -3.27 1.28 -11.52
CA VAL A 43 -4.67 0.95 -11.76
C VAL A 43 -5.35 2.19 -12.34
N ARG A 44 -5.92 2.04 -13.53
CA ARG A 44 -6.73 3.09 -14.15
C ARG A 44 -8.11 3.06 -13.52
N LEU A 45 -8.51 4.18 -12.93
CA LEU A 45 -9.87 4.38 -12.43
C LEU A 45 -10.77 4.89 -13.56
N PHE A 46 -12.04 5.14 -13.25
CA PHE A 46 -12.97 5.79 -14.16
C PHE A 46 -12.45 7.16 -14.64
N GLY A 47 -12.41 7.33 -15.97
CA GLY A 47 -11.95 8.55 -16.64
C GLY A 47 -10.42 8.69 -16.73
N ILE A 48 -9.90 9.84 -16.28
CA ILE A 48 -8.48 10.21 -16.35
C ILE A 48 -7.74 9.88 -15.04
N LYS A 49 -8.48 9.54 -13.98
CA LYS A 49 -7.90 9.26 -12.66
C LYS A 49 -7.11 7.95 -12.66
N ARG A 50 -5.98 7.93 -11.97
CA ARG A 50 -5.11 6.76 -11.80
C ARG A 50 -4.71 6.64 -10.34
N ARG A 51 -4.62 5.40 -9.87
CA ARG A 51 -4.04 5.06 -8.57
C ARG A 51 -2.89 4.10 -8.77
N PHE A 52 -1.94 4.14 -7.87
CA PHE A 52 -0.87 3.17 -7.80
C PHE A 52 -1.12 2.36 -6.54
N VAL A 53 -1.23 1.05 -6.70
CA VAL A 53 -1.27 0.11 -5.57
C VAL A 53 0.16 -0.30 -5.26
N ASP A 54 0.49 -0.47 -3.98
CA ASP A 54 1.85 -0.80 -3.57
C ASP A 54 2.28 -2.17 -4.10
N ILE A 55 1.38 -3.17 -4.03
CA ILE A 55 1.65 -4.52 -4.50
C ILE A 55 0.41 -5.10 -5.19
N ALA A 56 0.61 -5.77 -6.33
CA ALA A 56 -0.37 -6.61 -7.01
C ALA A 56 0.16 -8.04 -7.12
N GLY A 57 -0.68 -9.01 -6.74
CA GLY A 57 -0.46 -10.43 -7.00
C GLY A 57 -1.14 -10.83 -8.30
N LEU A 58 -0.38 -11.48 -9.19
CA LEU A 58 -0.91 -12.05 -10.43
C LEU A 58 -0.87 -13.57 -10.42
N ASP A 59 -1.88 -14.17 -11.02
CA ASP A 59 -1.91 -15.60 -11.30
C ASP A 59 -0.98 -15.98 -12.46
N GLU A 60 -0.94 -17.27 -12.78
CA GLU A 60 -0.17 -17.82 -13.90
C GLU A 60 -0.59 -17.27 -15.28
N THR A 61 -1.79 -16.67 -15.38
CA THR A 61 -2.31 -16.04 -16.59
C THR A 61 -2.03 -14.53 -16.66
N GLU A 62 -1.18 -14.02 -15.76
CA GLU A 62 -0.86 -12.60 -15.60
C GLU A 62 -2.09 -11.72 -15.29
N LYS A 63 -3.15 -12.31 -14.72
CA LYS A 63 -4.31 -11.55 -14.24
C LYS A 63 -4.11 -11.16 -12.80
N VAL A 64 -4.47 -9.91 -12.48
CA VAL A 64 -4.45 -9.41 -11.11
C VAL A 64 -5.53 -10.14 -10.31
N VAL A 65 -5.12 -10.86 -9.27
CA VAL A 65 -6.00 -11.61 -8.37
C VAL A 65 -6.06 -11.01 -6.96
N GLU A 66 -4.95 -10.43 -6.51
CA GLU A 66 -4.88 -9.77 -5.20
C GLU A 66 -4.25 -8.36 -5.33
N LEU A 67 -4.80 -7.40 -4.60
CA LEU A 67 -4.31 -6.02 -4.52
C LEU A 67 -3.98 -5.71 -3.06
N HIS A 68 -2.79 -5.20 -2.79
CA HIS A 68 -2.33 -4.93 -1.43
C HIS A 68 -1.83 -3.49 -1.31
N GLN A 69 -2.46 -2.73 -0.41
CA GLN A 69 -2.15 -1.34 -0.12
C GLN A 69 -1.46 -1.26 1.24
N ILE A 70 -0.24 -0.71 1.29
CA ILE A 70 0.51 -0.52 2.52
C ILE A 70 0.34 0.94 2.94
N GLY A 71 -0.08 1.19 4.19
CA GLY A 71 -0.36 2.55 4.61
C GLY A 71 -0.36 2.77 6.12
N LYS A 72 -0.77 3.97 6.51
CA LYS A 72 -0.92 4.34 7.91
C LYS A 72 -2.35 4.11 8.38
N GLN A 73 -2.47 3.61 9.61
CA GLN A 73 -3.70 3.57 10.38
C GLN A 73 -3.71 4.64 11.48
N ASN A 74 -4.91 5.08 11.85
CA ASN A 74 -5.15 5.93 13.00
C ASN A 74 -4.93 5.16 14.31
N LYS A 75 -4.86 5.88 15.44
CA LYS A 75 -4.80 5.27 16.78
C LYS A 75 -5.94 4.28 17.06
N ASN A 76 -7.08 4.47 16.41
CA ASN A 76 -8.26 3.61 16.54
C ASN A 76 -8.22 2.39 15.60
N GLY A 77 -7.06 2.08 15.00
CA GLY A 77 -6.86 0.93 14.08
C GLY A 77 -7.47 1.05 12.69
N GLN A 78 -8.20 2.13 12.40
CA GLN A 78 -8.76 2.35 11.06
C GLN A 78 -7.74 2.98 10.11
N PRO A 79 -7.73 2.62 8.81
CA PRO A 79 -6.88 3.31 7.84
C PRO A 79 -7.20 4.81 7.79
N VAL A 80 -6.18 5.65 7.57
CA VAL A 80 -6.40 7.09 7.42
C VAL A 80 -7.39 7.36 6.28
N LYS A 81 -8.10 8.50 6.33
CA LYS A 81 -9.17 8.82 5.36
C LYS A 81 -8.70 8.67 3.90
N ARG A 82 -7.46 9.05 3.60
CA ARG A 82 -6.86 8.92 2.27
C ARG A 82 -6.78 7.46 1.83
N GLU A 83 -6.30 6.55 2.68
CA GLU A 83 -6.19 5.13 2.35
C GLU A 83 -7.58 4.51 2.16
N ARG A 84 -8.56 4.84 3.02
CA ARG A 84 -9.94 4.36 2.83
C ARG A 84 -10.54 4.76 1.48
N VAL A 85 -10.32 6.00 1.05
CA VAL A 85 -10.76 6.46 -0.27
C VAL A 85 -10.05 5.70 -1.40
N ILE A 86 -8.75 5.44 -1.27
CA ILE A 86 -7.99 4.67 -2.26
C ILE A 86 -8.51 3.23 -2.36
N LEU A 87 -8.76 2.57 -1.23
CA LEU A 87 -9.28 1.20 -1.19
C LEU A 87 -10.64 1.10 -1.88
N ASP A 88 -11.56 2.01 -1.58
CA ASP A 88 -12.89 2.07 -2.20
C ASP A 88 -12.82 2.39 -3.71
N GLU A 89 -11.94 3.32 -4.12
CA GLU A 89 -11.73 3.63 -5.53
C GLU A 89 -11.14 2.44 -6.32
N LEU A 90 -10.18 1.72 -5.72
CA LEU A 90 -9.59 0.52 -6.31
C LEU A 90 -10.62 -0.59 -6.44
N GLU A 91 -11.37 -0.89 -5.37
CA GLU A 91 -12.43 -1.91 -5.37
C GLU A 91 -13.46 -1.64 -6.47
N LYS A 92 -13.91 -0.38 -6.58
CA LYS A 92 -14.85 0.03 -7.63
C LYS A 92 -14.28 -0.10 -9.05
N ALA A 93 -12.98 0.10 -9.23
CA ALA A 93 -12.35 0.06 -10.55
C ALA A 93 -11.95 -1.35 -11.01
N THR A 94 -11.55 -2.21 -10.08
CA THR A 94 -11.06 -3.57 -10.40
C THR A 94 -12.06 -4.67 -10.09
N GLY A 95 -13.08 -4.39 -9.26
CA GLY A 95 -13.97 -5.40 -8.70
C GLY A 95 -13.29 -6.30 -7.65
N ILE A 96 -12.04 -6.00 -7.29
CA ILE A 96 -11.24 -6.76 -6.32
C ILE A 96 -11.10 -5.91 -5.07
N LYS A 97 -11.54 -6.43 -3.93
CA LYS A 97 -11.37 -5.78 -2.63
C LYS A 97 -9.89 -5.77 -2.23
N PRO A 98 -9.24 -4.60 -2.13
CA PRO A 98 -7.81 -4.56 -1.80
C PRO A 98 -7.57 -4.84 -0.32
N ASN A 99 -6.48 -5.56 -0.02
CA ASN A 99 -6.01 -5.85 1.31
C ASN A 99 -5.19 -4.67 1.85
N PHE A 100 -5.59 -4.13 3.00
CA PHE A 100 -4.86 -3.05 3.66
C PHE A 100 -3.89 -3.59 4.71
N HIS A 101 -2.64 -3.14 4.63
CA HIS A 101 -1.56 -3.51 5.55
C HIS A 101 -1.02 -2.26 6.24
N ALA A 102 -1.27 -2.14 7.54
CA ALA A 102 -0.69 -1.05 8.30
C ALA A 102 0.79 -1.33 8.62
N TYR A 103 1.66 -0.34 8.45
CA TYR A 103 3.07 -0.43 8.87
C TYR A 103 3.38 0.31 10.18
N ASN A 104 2.41 1.05 10.73
CA ASN A 104 2.57 1.70 12.02
C ASN A 104 1.92 0.90 13.13
N GLU A 105 2.67 0.75 14.21
CA GLU A 105 2.19 0.20 15.47
C GLU A 105 1.18 1.17 16.09
N ILE A 106 0.11 0.61 16.65
CA ILE A 106 -0.76 1.32 17.56
C ILE A 106 -0.14 1.09 18.93
N GLU A 107 0.53 2.09 19.49
CA GLU A 107 0.79 2.09 20.94
C GLU A 107 -0.59 2.16 21.62
N ASN A 108 -1.08 1.02 22.09
CA ASN A 108 -2.15 0.99 23.07
C ASN A 108 -1.59 1.63 24.34
N LYS A 109 -1.85 2.92 24.55
CA LYS A 109 -1.60 3.59 25.83
C LYS A 109 -2.70 3.26 26.84
N ASP A 110 -3.08 1.99 26.90
CA ASP A 110 -4.04 1.44 27.84
C ASP A 110 -3.36 0.30 28.61
N GLU A 111 -2.27 0.63 29.30
CA GLU A 111 -1.98 -0.01 30.58
C GLU A 111 -1.47 1.09 31.51
N LYS A 112 -2.19 1.22 32.61
CA LYS A 112 -2.17 2.31 33.59
C LYS A 112 -1.17 2.01 34.70
#